data_AF-A0A740Q0N1-F1
#
_entry.id   AF-A0A740Q0N1-F1
#
_cell.length_a   1.000
_cell.length_b   1.000
_cell.length_c   1.000
_cell.angle_alpha   90.00
_cell.angle_beta   90.00
_cell.angle_gamma   90.00
#
_symmetry.space_group_name_H-M   'P 1'
#
loop_
_entity.id
_entity.type
_entity.pdbx_description
1 polymer ?
#
loop_
_entity_poly.entity_id
_entity_poly.type
_entity_poly.pdbx_seq_one_letter_code
_entity_poly.pdbx_strand_id
1 'polypeptide(L)' 'DLAVLKNKMDYTEYGGAGLFGLKAPVIKAHGSSDANAVFNSIRQAREMVEKDVSGTIKTAIEKREGVKN' A
#
# COMPACT_ATOMS: atom_id res chain seq x y z
N ASP A 1 -8.38 23.40 15.12
CA ASP A 1 -9.31 22.81 14.12
C ASP A 1 -8.75 22.60 12.72
N LEU A 2 -8.15 23.59 12.04
CA LEU A 2 -7.59 23.37 10.69
C LEU A 2 -6.44 22.33 10.63
N ALA A 3 -5.59 22.27 11.65
CA ALA A 3 -4.45 21.35 11.70
C ALA A 3 -4.87 19.87 11.77
N VAL A 4 -5.97 19.56 12.46
CA VAL A 4 -6.48 18.18 12.60
C VAL A 4 -7.12 17.70 11.30
N LEU A 5 -7.80 18.59 10.57
CA LEU A 5 -8.32 18.32 9.22
C LEU A 5 -7.19 18.12 8.21
N LYS A 6 -6.13 18.94 8.30
CA LYS A 6 -4.94 18.80 7.45
C LYS A 6 -4.26 17.44 7.67
N ASN A 7 -4.06 17.00 8.91
CA ASN A 7 -3.50 15.68 9.21
C ASN A 7 -4.38 14.51 8.75
N LYS A 8 -5.70 14.68 8.67
CA LYS A 8 -6.61 13.66 8.10
C LYS A 8 -6.58 13.61 6.58
N MET A 9 -6.23 14.72 5.91
CA MET A 9 -6.05 14.79 4.46
C MET A 9 -4.62 14.53 4.00
N ASP A 10 -3.64 14.60 4.90
CA ASP A 10 -2.24 14.29 4.61
C ASP A 10 -2.04 12.77 4.59
N TYR A 11 -2.41 12.14 3.48
CA TYR A 11 -2.12 10.73 3.20
C TYR A 11 -0.62 10.43 3.10
N THR A 12 0.24 11.46 3.17
CA THR A 12 1.70 11.39 3.07
C THR A 12 2.36 10.62 4.22
N GLU A 13 1.73 10.54 5.39
CA GLU A 13 2.30 9.82 6.55
C GLU A 13 2.22 8.29 6.43
N TYR A 14 1.28 7.76 5.64
CA TYR A 14 1.10 6.31 5.48
C TYR A 14 1.89 5.73 4.29
N GLY A 15 2.31 6.57 3.35
CA GLY A 15 3.02 6.17 2.13
C GLY A 15 2.28 6.60 0.86
N GLY A 16 2.35 5.78 -0.19
CA GLY A 16 1.68 6.03 -1.47
C GLY A 16 0.48 5.12 -1.69
N ALA A 17 -0.19 5.28 -2.84
CA ALA A 17 -1.28 4.39 -3.23
C ALA A 17 -0.73 3.02 -3.68
N GLY A 18 -1.13 1.95 -3.00
CA GLY A 18 -0.75 0.58 -3.37
C GLY A 18 -1.61 0.04 -4.52
N LEU A 19 -0.97 -0.46 -5.57
CA LEU A 19 -1.62 -1.11 -6.71
C LEU A 19 -1.63 -2.63 -6.49
N PHE A 20 -2.73 -3.14 -5.93
CA PHE A 20 -2.91 -4.56 -5.64
C PHE A 20 -3.35 -5.37 -6.87
N GLY A 21 -3.13 -6.69 -6.81
CA GLY A 21 -3.43 -7.62 -7.91
C GLY A 21 -2.27 -7.83 -8.89
N LEU A 22 -1.19 -7.06 -8.75
CA LEU A 22 0.07 -7.29 -9.46
C LEU A 22 0.92 -8.35 -8.76
N LYS A 23 1.90 -8.90 -9.48
CA LYS A 23 2.78 -9.98 -9.00
C LYS A 23 3.73 -9.56 -7.86
N ALA A 24 3.91 -8.26 -7.65
CA ALA A 24 4.76 -7.70 -6.61
C ALA A 24 4.17 -6.38 -6.10
N PRO A 25 4.60 -5.88 -4.92
CA PRO A 25 4.19 -4.56 -4.42
C PRO A 25 4.56 -3.45 -5.40
N VAL A 26 3.57 -2.67 -5.80
CA VAL A 26 3.76 -1.45 -6.61
C VAL A 26 3.06 -0.30 -5.91
N ILE A 27 3.81 0.77 -5.67
CA ILE A 27 3.32 1.95 -4.95
C ILE A 27 3.45 3.17 -5.85
N LYS A 28 2.34 3.88 -6.02
CA LYS A 28 2.33 5.20 -6.66
C LYS A 28 2.48 6.28 -5.59
N ALA A 29 3.64 6.92 -5.55
CA ALA A 29 3.84 8.16 -4.80
C ALA A 29 3.10 9.33 -5.47
N HIS A 30 2.70 10.35 -4.70
CA HIS A 30 2.02 11.53 -5.23
C HIS A 30 2.99 12.42 -6.05
N GLY A 31 2.48 13.20 -7.00
CA GLY A 31 3.34 13.99 -7.91
C GLY A 31 4.12 15.11 -7.21
N SER A 32 3.55 15.71 -6.17
CA SER A 32 4.19 16.73 -5.33
C SER A 32 4.83 16.14 -4.06
N SER A 33 5.14 14.84 -4.05
CA SER A 33 5.75 14.18 -2.88
C SER A 33 7.08 14.83 -2.51
N ASP A 34 7.24 15.13 -1.22
CA ASP A 34 8.51 15.53 -0.62
C ASP A 34 9.34 14.30 -0.19
N ALA A 35 10.50 14.54 0.42
CA ALA A 35 11.40 13.47 0.85
C ALA A 35 10.74 12.50 1.86
N ASN A 36 9.88 13.01 2.75
CA ASN A 36 9.19 12.19 3.74
C ASN A 36 8.16 11.26 3.07
N ALA A 37 7.40 11.78 2.11
CA ALA A 37 6.44 10.98 1.35
C ALA A 37 7.11 9.86 0.53
N VAL A 38 8.28 10.14 -0.06
CA VAL A 38 9.08 9.11 -0.76
C VAL A 38 9.60 8.06 0.22
N PHE A 39 10.15 8.47 1.36
CA PHE A 39 10.61 7.57 2.41
C PHE A 39 9.48 6.65 2.90
N ASN A 40 8.30 7.20 3.20
CA ASN A 40 7.15 6.42 3.63
C ASN A 40 6.66 5.43 2.56
N SER A 41 6.70 5.82 1.28
CA SER A 41 6.35 4.92 0.17
C SER A 41 7.32 3.74 0.06
N ILE A 42 8.63 3.97 0.26
CA ILE A 42 9.65 2.90 0.27
C ILE A 42 9.45 2.00 1.49
N ARG A 43 9.24 2.57 2.68
CA ARG A 43 8.95 1.82 3.90
C ARG A 43 7.73 0.92 3.73
N GLN A 44 6.66 1.44 3.14
CA GLN A 44 5.44 0.69 2.85
C GLN A 44 5.71 -0.47 1.88
N ALA A 45 6.46 -0.24 0.80
CA ALA A 45 6.84 -1.29 -0.14
C ALA A 45 7.66 -2.40 0.53
N ARG A 46 8.64 -2.02 1.37
CA ARG A 46 9.45 -2.95 2.19
C ARG A 46 8.57 -3.81 3.08
N GLU A 47 7.64 -3.21 3.82
CA GLU A 47 6.72 -3.94 4.70
C GLU A 47 5.81 -4.91 3.93
N MET A 48 5.35 -4.52 2.74
CA MET A 48 4.54 -5.39 1.88
C MET A 48 5.31 -6.62 1.39
N VAL A 49 6.62 -6.46 1.12
CA VAL A 49 7.50 -7.58 0.76
C VAL A 49 7.75 -8.47 1.99
N GLU A 50 8.11 -7.88 3.14
CA GLU A 50 8.39 -8.64 4.37
C GLU A 50 7.20 -9.48 4.85
N LYS A 51 5.98 -8.97 4.65
CA LYS A 51 4.74 -9.65 5.06
C LYS A 51 4.13 -10.53 3.97
N ASP A 52 4.79 -10.68 2.82
CA ASP A 52 4.30 -11.41 1.65
C ASP A 52 2.83 -11.09 1.31
N VAL A 53 2.52 -9.80 1.17
CA VAL A 53 1.14 -9.34 0.92
C VAL A 53 0.61 -9.88 -0.41
N SER A 54 1.44 -9.90 -1.46
CA SER A 54 1.07 -10.43 -2.77
C SER A 54 0.74 -11.93 -2.71
N GLY A 55 1.57 -12.74 -2.02
CA GLY A 55 1.31 -14.17 -1.83
C GLY A 55 0.08 -14.43 -0.97
N THR A 56 -0.14 -13.63 0.06
CA THR A 56 -1.34 -13.70 0.91
C THR A 56 -2.62 -13.45 0.11
N ILE A 57 -2.65 -12.38 -0.71
CA ILE A 57 -3.81 -12.06 -1.56
C ILE A 57 -4.07 -13.19 -2.56
N LYS A 58 -3.01 -13.68 -3.23
CA LYS A 58 -3.12 -14.80 -4.17
C LYS A 58 -3.75 -16.02 -3.50
N THR A 59 -3.20 -16.44 -2.36
CA THR A 59 -3.68 -17.61 -1.60
C THR A 59 -5.13 -17.44 -1.16
N ALA A 60 -5.52 -16.24 -0.70
CA ALA A 60 -6.88 -15.96 -0.27
C ALA A 60 -7.89 -16.06 -1.43
N ILE A 61 -7.53 -15.57 -2.62
CA ILE A 61 -8.36 -15.68 -3.82
C ILE A 61 -8.46 -17.13 -4.29
N GLU A 62 -7.34 -17.86 -4.37
CA GLU A 62 -7.32 -19.27 -4.77
C GLU A 62 -8.19 -20.13 -3.83
N LYS A 63 -8.11 -19.91 -2.51
CA LYS A 63 -8.96 -20.59 -1.54
C LYS A 63 -10.45 -20.27 -1.75
N ARG A 64 -10.79 -19.03 -2.11
CA ARG A 64 -12.18 -18.63 -2.37
C ARG A 64 -12.73 -19.27 -3.65
N GLU A 65 -11.93 -19.35 -4.70
CA GLU A 65 -12.35 -19.96 -5.97
C GLU A 65 -12.39 -21.50 -5.89
N GLY A 66 -11.46 -22.12 -5.16
CA GLY A 66 -11.46 -23.58 -4.93
C GLY A 66 -12.61 -24.10 -4.06
N VAL A 67 -13.28 -23.23 -3.30
CA VAL A 67 -14.49 -23.56 -2.52
C VAL A 67 -15.76 -23.56 -3.39
N LYS A 68 -15.72 -23.04 -4.62
CA LYS A 68 -16.88 -22.97 -5.51
C LYS A 68 -17.11 -24.24 -6.36
N ASN A 69 -16.31 -25.29 -6.18
CA ASN A 69 -16.45 -26.57 -6.88
C ASN A 69 -16.96 -27.67 -5.94
#